data_AF-A0A162TPF9-F1
#
_entry.id   AF-A0A162TPF9-F1
#
_cell.length_a   1.000
_cell.length_b   1.000
_cell.length_c   1.000
_cell.angle_alpha   90.00
_cell.angle_beta   90.00
_cell.angle_gamma   90.00
#
_symmetry.space_group_name_H-M   'P 1'
#
loop_
_entity.id
_entity.type
_entity.pdbx_description
1 polymer ?
#
loop_
_entity_poly.entity_id
_entity_poly.type
_entity_poly.pdbx_seq_one_letter_code
_entity_poly.pdbx_strand_id
1 'polypeptide(L)'
;MPKAQRTKSKLRSKDSSIRSRKSAVDNKQVIEKPFDNVQITTKESIVEELDNVASKNLKRKIRHDAWLEKLDTSYNAKQQQKKKADKRKNGLKTDLSSFSDILNTIKIEPKIPVQEVEAATAPAPVKPAVLPSTSFKSKKARKKAEMQEILRFQKVMQHSAFQQNPMATIRQHVQNTFANEIA
;
A
#
# COMPACT_ATOMS: atom_id res chain seq x y z
N MET A 1 36.32 -27.09 -30.95
CA MET A 1 36.12 -27.30 -29.49
C MET A 1 34.62 -27.48 -29.22
N PRO A 2 34.17 -28.61 -28.65
CA PRO A 2 32.74 -28.83 -28.38
C PRO A 2 32.31 -28.16 -27.07
N LYS A 3 31.09 -27.60 -27.04
CA LYS A 3 30.52 -26.89 -25.88
C LYS A 3 29.90 -27.89 -24.90
N ALA A 4 30.36 -27.88 -23.65
CA ALA A 4 29.87 -28.76 -22.58
C ALA A 4 28.41 -28.45 -22.20
N GLN A 5 27.56 -29.48 -22.13
CA GLN A 5 26.18 -29.36 -21.64
C GLN A 5 26.15 -29.42 -20.10
N ARG A 6 25.58 -28.39 -19.46
CA ARG A 6 25.37 -28.35 -18.00
C ARG A 6 24.21 -29.27 -17.59
N THR A 7 24.52 -30.42 -17.02
CA THR A 7 23.53 -31.25 -16.30
C THR A 7 23.23 -30.62 -14.93
N LYS A 8 21.99 -30.16 -14.72
CA LYS A 8 21.52 -29.69 -13.40
C LYS A 8 21.10 -30.90 -12.57
N SER A 9 21.98 -31.39 -11.69
CA SER A 9 21.62 -32.38 -10.67
C SER A 9 20.76 -31.72 -9.59
N LYS A 10 19.47 -32.06 -9.56
CA LYS A 10 18.51 -31.60 -8.55
C LYS A 10 18.57 -32.55 -7.36
N LEU A 11 19.37 -32.22 -6.35
CA LEU A 11 19.37 -32.95 -5.08
C LEU A 11 18.02 -32.70 -4.39
N ARG A 12 17.17 -33.73 -4.30
CA ARG A 12 16.00 -33.77 -3.40
C ARG A 12 16.54 -34.10 -2.01
N SER A 13 16.39 -33.20 -1.05
CA SER A 13 16.53 -33.56 0.36
C SER A 13 15.39 -34.52 0.73
N LYS A 14 15.73 -35.81 0.87
CA LYS A 14 14.93 -36.76 1.61
C LYS A 14 15.28 -36.54 3.09
N ASP A 15 14.45 -35.76 3.79
CA ASP A 15 14.31 -35.83 5.24
C ASP A 15 13.08 -35.02 5.65
N SER A 16 11.91 -35.62 5.48
CA SER A 16 10.75 -35.27 6.30
C SER A 16 10.49 -36.47 7.21
N SER A 17 11.07 -36.42 8.40
CA SER A 17 10.83 -37.40 9.44
C SER A 17 9.32 -37.54 9.68
N ILE A 18 8.88 -38.78 9.57
CA ILE A 18 7.51 -39.24 9.67
C ILE A 18 7.08 -39.12 11.15
N ARG A 19 6.15 -38.19 11.40
CA ARG A 19 4.91 -38.42 12.15
C ARG A 19 5.04 -39.22 13.47
N SER A 20 5.18 -38.51 14.60
CA SER A 20 4.62 -38.94 15.88
C SER A 20 3.51 -37.97 16.31
N ARG A 21 2.28 -38.20 15.82
CA ARG A 21 1.10 -37.59 16.43
C ARG A 21 0.87 -38.31 17.75
N LYS A 22 1.14 -37.65 18.88
CA LYS A 22 0.67 -38.10 20.19
C LYS A 22 -0.82 -37.76 20.27
N SER A 23 -1.68 -38.69 19.86
CA SER A 23 -3.10 -38.67 20.19
C SER A 23 -3.35 -39.68 21.29
N ALA A 24 -3.43 -39.19 22.53
CA ALA A 24 -4.10 -39.85 23.64
C ALA A 24 -4.36 -38.75 24.69
N VAL A 25 -5.56 -38.16 24.65
CA VAL A 25 -6.12 -37.44 25.79
C VAL A 25 -7.19 -38.37 26.33
N ASP A 26 -6.99 -38.81 27.58
CA ASP A 26 -7.90 -39.71 28.28
C ASP A 26 -9.28 -39.07 28.44
N ASN A 27 -10.31 -39.82 28.07
CA ASN A 27 -11.68 -39.58 28.48
C ASN A 27 -11.75 -39.70 30.00
N LYS A 28 -11.88 -38.57 30.72
CA LYS A 28 -12.57 -38.50 32.01
C LYS A 28 -12.74 -37.06 32.48
N GLN A 29 -13.95 -36.79 32.97
CA GLN A 29 -14.44 -35.59 33.66
C GLN A 29 -15.09 -34.53 32.77
N VAL A 30 -16.30 -34.87 32.35
CA VAL A 30 -17.43 -33.94 32.17
C VAL A 30 -17.61 -33.14 33.46
N ILE A 31 -17.37 -31.83 33.41
CA ILE A 31 -17.89 -30.87 34.37
C ILE A 31 -18.73 -29.90 33.54
N GLU A 32 -20.04 -30.10 33.60
CA GLU A 32 -21.02 -29.21 33.01
C GLU A 32 -20.98 -27.87 33.77
N LYS A 33 -20.67 -26.79 33.04
CA LYS A 33 -21.09 -25.44 33.39
C LYS A 33 -21.85 -24.89 32.20
N PRO A 34 -23.09 -24.39 32.39
CA PRO A 34 -23.86 -23.81 31.30
C PRO A 34 -23.25 -22.44 30.96
N PHE A 35 -22.58 -22.36 29.83
CA PHE A 35 -22.27 -21.09 29.19
C PHE A 35 -23.12 -20.99 27.93
N ASP A 36 -23.80 -19.86 27.82
CA ASP A 36 -24.80 -19.53 26.81
C ASP A 36 -24.37 -19.87 25.38
N ASN A 37 -25.38 -20.29 24.61
CA ASN A 37 -25.38 -20.51 23.17
C ASN A 37 -24.55 -19.47 22.39
N VAL A 38 -23.26 -19.71 22.24
CA VAL A 38 -22.48 -19.17 21.12
C VAL A 38 -22.40 -20.30 20.11
N GLN A 39 -23.33 -20.30 19.16
CA GLN A 39 -23.21 -21.08 17.94
C GLN A 39 -21.89 -20.71 17.26
N ILE A 40 -20.84 -21.48 17.51
CA ILE A 40 -19.67 -21.52 16.65
C ILE A 40 -20.13 -22.23 15.38
N THR A 41 -20.75 -21.46 14.48
CA THR A 41 -21.00 -21.86 13.11
C THR A 41 -19.66 -21.95 12.40
N THR A 42 -19.04 -23.12 12.49
CA THR A 42 -17.95 -23.53 11.60
C THR A 42 -18.49 -23.44 10.18
N LYS A 43 -18.06 -22.42 9.42
CA LYS A 43 -18.44 -22.20 8.00
C LYS A 43 -18.12 -23.39 7.08
N GLU A 44 -17.40 -24.39 7.58
CA GLU A 44 -17.19 -25.68 6.92
C GLU A 44 -18.48 -26.49 6.80
N SER A 45 -19.45 -26.37 7.73
CA SER A 45 -20.73 -27.10 7.62
C SER A 45 -21.65 -26.54 6.53
N ILE A 46 -21.55 -25.24 6.22
CA ILE A 46 -22.36 -24.59 5.17
C ILE A 46 -21.87 -25.04 3.77
N VAL A 47 -20.59 -25.37 3.63
CA VAL A 47 -20.04 -25.89 2.37
C VAL A 47 -20.52 -27.33 2.13
N GLU A 48 -20.57 -28.17 3.18
CA GLU A 48 -21.03 -29.55 3.07
C GLU A 48 -22.53 -29.68 2.82
N GLU A 49 -23.34 -28.75 3.34
CA GLU A 49 -24.80 -28.78 3.17
C GLU A 49 -25.24 -28.34 1.75
N LEU A 50 -24.51 -27.44 1.11
CA LEU A 50 -24.73 -27.06 -0.30
C LEU A 50 -24.16 -28.07 -1.30
N ASP A 51 -23.28 -28.97 -0.85
CA ASP A 51 -22.65 -29.96 -1.74
C ASP A 51 -23.61 -31.06 -2.22
N ASN A 52 -24.76 -31.25 -1.57
CA ASN A 52 -25.73 -32.27 -2.00
C ASN A 52 -26.76 -31.79 -3.03
N VAL A 53 -26.89 -30.48 -3.29
CA VAL A 53 -27.91 -29.92 -4.22
C VAL A 53 -27.33 -28.93 -5.25
N ALA A 54 -26.09 -28.47 -5.08
CA ALA A 54 -25.53 -27.45 -5.97
C ALA A 54 -25.12 -27.98 -7.36
N SER A 55 -25.60 -27.28 -8.40
CA SER A 55 -25.12 -27.38 -9.78
C SER A 55 -23.58 -27.28 -9.86
N LYS A 56 -22.97 -28.05 -10.78
CA LYS A 56 -21.51 -28.07 -11.01
C LYS A 56 -20.90 -26.67 -11.16
N ASN A 57 -21.65 -25.74 -11.75
CA ASN A 57 -21.22 -24.35 -11.92
C ASN A 57 -21.15 -23.59 -10.58
N LEU A 58 -22.11 -23.81 -9.70
CA LEU A 58 -22.17 -23.18 -8.38
C LEU A 58 -21.01 -23.68 -7.49
N LYS A 59 -20.72 -24.98 -7.54
CA LYS A 59 -19.54 -25.57 -6.85
C LYS A 59 -18.20 -25.03 -7.37
N ARG A 60 -18.10 -24.76 -8.68
CA ARG A 60 -16.90 -24.12 -9.25
C ARG A 60 -16.76 -22.69 -8.74
N LYS A 61 -17.86 -21.94 -8.69
CA LYS A 61 -17.89 -20.57 -8.16
C LYS A 61 -17.52 -20.51 -6.68
N ILE A 62 -18.12 -21.35 -5.83
CA ILE A 62 -17.78 -21.42 -4.40
C ILE A 62 -16.29 -21.73 -4.20
N ARG A 63 -15.74 -22.71 -4.93
CA ARG A 63 -14.31 -23.03 -4.81
C ARG A 63 -13.40 -21.88 -5.24
N HIS A 64 -13.79 -21.17 -6.30
CA HIS A 64 -13.08 -20.00 -6.77
C HIS A 64 -13.13 -18.86 -5.72
N ASP A 65 -14.30 -18.57 -5.19
CA ASP A 65 -14.50 -17.49 -4.23
C ASP A 65 -13.81 -17.81 -2.89
N ALA A 66 -13.88 -19.06 -2.41
CA ALA A 66 -13.14 -19.53 -1.24
C ALA A 66 -11.61 -19.49 -1.47
N TRP A 67 -11.14 -19.67 -2.71
CA TRP A 67 -9.72 -19.51 -3.04
C TRP A 67 -9.30 -18.04 -3.02
N LEU A 68 -10.11 -17.13 -3.55
CA LEU A 68 -9.86 -15.68 -3.46
C LEU A 68 -9.86 -15.21 -1.99
N GLU A 69 -10.82 -15.65 -1.18
CA GLU A 69 -10.89 -15.32 0.24
C GLU A 69 -9.63 -15.78 0.99
N LYS A 70 -9.07 -16.96 0.65
CA LYS A 70 -7.79 -17.42 1.23
C LYS A 70 -6.61 -16.50 0.85
N LEU A 71 -6.58 -15.94 -0.36
CA LEU A 71 -5.56 -14.98 -0.73
C LEU A 71 -5.74 -13.66 0.05
N ASP A 72 -6.97 -13.18 0.13
CA ASP A 72 -7.30 -11.91 0.79
C ASP A 72 -7.13 -11.95 2.30
N THR A 73 -7.48 -13.05 2.97
CA THR A 73 -7.33 -13.20 4.44
C THR A 73 -5.87 -13.03 4.88
N SER A 74 -4.92 -13.60 4.15
CA SER A 74 -3.48 -13.46 4.45
C SER A 74 -2.98 -12.02 4.27
N TYR A 75 -3.43 -11.35 3.21
CA TYR A 75 -3.06 -9.97 2.90
C TYR A 75 -3.70 -9.00 3.90
N ASN A 76 -4.98 -9.18 4.21
CA ASN A 76 -5.73 -8.38 5.16
C ASN A 76 -5.18 -8.54 6.58
N ALA A 77 -4.84 -9.75 7.03
CA ALA A 77 -4.20 -9.95 8.34
C ALA A 77 -2.87 -9.17 8.45
N LYS A 78 -2.01 -9.25 7.42
CA LYS A 78 -0.75 -8.52 7.38
C LYS A 78 -0.95 -7.00 7.34
N GLN A 79 -1.92 -6.52 6.58
CA GLN A 79 -2.24 -5.10 6.49
C GLN A 79 -2.84 -4.56 7.79
N GLN A 80 -3.69 -5.33 8.48
CA GLN A 80 -4.23 -4.95 9.79
C GLN A 80 -3.13 -4.93 10.86
N GLN A 81 -2.20 -5.88 10.85
CA GLN A 81 -1.05 -5.86 11.75
C GLN A 81 -0.17 -4.62 11.52
N LYS A 82 0.12 -4.27 10.25
CA LYS A 82 0.85 -3.04 9.93
C LYS A 82 0.10 -1.79 10.38
N LYS A 83 -1.20 -1.66 10.08
CA LYS A 83 -2.02 -0.53 10.54
C LYS A 83 -2.02 -0.41 12.07
N LYS A 84 -2.12 -1.53 12.81
CA LYS A 84 -2.02 -1.53 14.28
C LYS A 84 -0.63 -1.13 14.77
N ALA A 85 0.44 -1.60 14.12
CA ALA A 85 1.81 -1.22 14.45
C ALA A 85 2.08 0.26 14.17
N ASP A 86 1.62 0.77 13.02
CA ASP A 86 1.74 2.18 12.63
C ASP A 86 0.91 3.07 13.57
N LYS A 87 -0.30 2.65 13.97
CA LYS A 87 -1.09 3.34 15.03
C LYS A 87 -0.39 3.33 16.39
N ARG A 88 0.33 2.25 16.75
CA ARG A 88 1.09 2.22 18.01
C ARG A 88 2.34 3.11 17.97
N LYS A 89 2.99 3.22 16.80
CA LYS A 89 4.22 3.99 16.61
C LYS A 89 3.98 5.47 16.35
N ASN A 90 2.99 5.77 15.51
CA ASN A 90 2.72 7.10 14.97
C ASN A 90 1.30 7.60 15.28
N GLY A 91 0.47 6.79 15.95
CA GLY A 91 -0.86 7.22 16.35
C GLY A 91 -0.72 8.26 17.45
N LEU A 92 -1.06 9.50 17.12
CA LEU A 92 -1.36 10.55 18.08
C LEU A 92 -2.32 9.97 19.13
N LYS A 93 -1.91 9.97 20.40
CA LYS A 93 -2.74 9.52 21.54
C LYS A 93 -3.85 10.51 21.89
N THR A 94 -4.20 11.40 20.98
CA THR A 94 -5.22 12.43 21.18
C THR A 94 -6.50 11.92 20.54
N ASP A 95 -7.54 11.76 21.36
CA ASP A 95 -8.85 11.38 20.89
C ASP A 95 -9.42 12.51 20.01
N LEU A 96 -9.61 12.23 18.72
CA LEU A 96 -10.16 13.18 17.74
C LEU A 96 -11.67 12.99 17.57
N SER A 97 -12.31 12.13 18.38
CA SER A 97 -13.76 11.94 18.40
C SER A 97 -14.53 13.24 18.67
N SER A 98 -13.94 14.16 19.44
CA SER A 98 -14.54 15.48 19.71
C SER A 98 -14.57 16.40 18.48
N PHE A 99 -13.67 16.20 17.51
CA PHE A 99 -13.63 17.03 16.30
C PHE A 99 -14.70 16.63 15.28
N SER A 100 -15.21 15.39 15.30
CA SER A 100 -16.27 15.01 14.36
C SER A 100 -17.57 15.75 14.62
N ASP A 101 -17.91 16.02 15.88
CA ASP A 101 -19.10 16.81 16.22
C ASP A 101 -18.95 18.26 15.79
N ILE A 102 -17.76 18.84 15.94
CA ILE A 102 -17.46 20.21 15.50
C ILE A 102 -17.54 20.31 13.97
N LEU A 103 -17.03 19.33 13.22
CA LEU A 103 -17.10 19.35 11.75
C LEU A 103 -18.53 19.22 11.22
N ASN A 104 -19.39 18.46 11.89
CA ASN A 104 -20.80 18.30 11.51
C ASN A 104 -21.65 19.56 11.78
N THR A 105 -21.19 20.45 12.67
CA THR A 105 -21.88 21.72 12.97
C THR A 105 -21.48 22.86 12.05
N ILE A 106 -20.39 22.71 11.28
CA ILE A 106 -19.99 23.69 10.28
C ILE A 106 -20.90 23.54 9.05
N LYS A 107 -21.96 24.35 9.01
CA LYS A 107 -22.76 24.53 7.80
C LYS A 107 -21.94 25.35 6.81
N ILE A 108 -21.40 24.68 5.80
CA ILE A 108 -20.73 25.34 4.68
C ILE A 108 -21.82 26.02 3.86
N GLU A 109 -21.94 27.34 3.99
CA GLU A 109 -22.79 28.10 3.09
C GLU A 109 -22.20 28.02 1.67
N PRO A 110 -23.02 27.68 0.65
CA PRO A 110 -22.54 27.58 -0.71
C PRO A 110 -22.11 28.96 -1.19
N LYS A 111 -20.81 29.07 -1.47
CA LYS A 111 -20.20 30.24 -2.11
C LYS A 111 -20.93 30.52 -3.43
N ILE A 112 -21.50 31.72 -3.50
CA ILE A 112 -22.17 32.34 -4.65
C ILE A 112 -21.38 32.06 -5.95
N PRO A 113 -22.03 31.66 -7.06
CA PRO A 113 -21.34 31.44 -8.33
C PRO A 113 -20.77 32.77 -8.84
N VAL A 114 -19.45 32.79 -9.04
CA VAL A 114 -18.72 33.90 -9.65
C VAL A 114 -19.12 33.96 -11.13
N GLN A 115 -19.58 35.14 -11.54
CA GLN A 115 -19.97 35.48 -12.90
C GLN A 115 -18.87 35.16 -13.92
N GLU A 116 -19.29 34.57 -15.05
CA GLU A 116 -18.51 34.47 -16.27
C GLU A 116 -18.11 35.88 -16.73
N VAL A 117 -16.82 36.13 -16.83
CA VAL A 117 -16.28 37.26 -17.58
C VAL A 117 -15.60 36.67 -18.82
N GLU A 118 -16.24 36.89 -19.95
CA GLU A 118 -15.68 36.69 -21.28
C GLU A 118 -14.34 37.43 -21.40
N ALA A 119 -13.30 36.71 -21.81
CA ALA A 119 -12.08 37.31 -22.33
C ALA A 119 -11.67 36.56 -23.59
N ALA A 120 -11.91 37.24 -24.71
CA ALA A 120 -11.50 36.85 -26.04
C ALA A 120 -9.98 36.75 -26.17
N THR A 121 -9.58 36.00 -27.20
CA THR A 121 -8.25 35.95 -27.86
C THR A 121 -7.33 34.82 -27.40
N ALA A 122 -7.43 33.72 -28.13
CA ALA A 122 -6.48 32.62 -28.12
C ALA A 122 -5.12 33.04 -28.71
N PRO A 123 -4.01 32.63 -28.09
CA PRO A 123 -2.79 32.29 -28.80
C PRO A 123 -2.65 30.75 -28.88
N ALA A 124 -2.10 30.32 -30.01
CA ALA A 124 -1.88 28.94 -30.44
C ALA A 124 -1.36 27.97 -29.35
N PRO A 125 -1.61 26.65 -29.48
CA PRO A 125 -1.11 25.67 -28.52
C PRO A 125 0.42 25.55 -28.64
N VAL A 126 1.13 26.27 -27.77
CA VAL A 126 2.54 26.00 -27.49
C VAL A 126 2.58 24.59 -26.92
N LYS A 127 3.25 23.68 -27.64
CA LYS A 127 3.45 22.29 -27.20
C LYS A 127 3.97 22.32 -25.77
N PRO A 128 3.35 21.62 -24.81
CA PRO A 128 3.88 21.58 -23.45
C PRO A 128 5.29 21.01 -23.54
N ALA A 129 6.27 21.77 -23.03
CA ALA A 129 7.61 21.27 -22.79
C ALA A 129 7.46 19.92 -22.10
N VAL A 130 8.00 18.87 -22.72
CA VAL A 130 7.98 17.51 -22.16
C VAL A 130 8.88 17.57 -20.93
N LEU A 131 8.29 17.93 -19.79
CA LEU A 131 8.88 17.66 -18.49
C LEU A 131 9.24 16.17 -18.54
N PRO A 132 10.50 15.78 -18.24
CA PRO A 132 10.84 14.38 -18.18
C PRO A 132 9.93 13.77 -17.12
N SER A 133 8.88 13.10 -17.58
CA SER A 133 7.99 12.29 -16.79
C SER A 133 8.89 11.37 -16.01
N THR A 134 9.06 11.65 -14.72
CA THR A 134 9.82 10.79 -13.81
C THR A 134 8.95 9.57 -13.52
N SER A 135 8.65 8.82 -14.58
CA SER A 135 7.73 7.70 -14.59
C SER A 135 8.17 6.69 -13.55
N PHE A 136 7.37 6.61 -12.49
CA PHE A 136 7.25 5.53 -11.52
C PHE A 136 8.57 4.81 -11.18
N LYS A 137 9.50 5.56 -10.58
CA LYS A 137 10.61 4.96 -9.82
C LYS A 137 10.01 4.09 -8.71
N SER A 138 10.34 2.80 -8.69
CA SER A 138 9.99 1.85 -7.61
C SER A 138 10.14 2.50 -6.23
N LYS A 139 9.35 2.07 -5.22
CA LYS A 139 9.40 2.62 -3.85
C LYS A 139 10.83 2.78 -3.31
N LYS A 140 11.72 1.83 -3.63
CA LYS A 140 13.15 1.89 -3.27
C LYS A 140 13.90 3.02 -3.98
N ALA A 141 13.67 3.17 -5.29
CA ALA A 141 14.28 4.22 -6.09
C ALA A 141 13.77 5.61 -5.69
N ARG A 142 12.49 5.73 -5.29
CA ARG A 142 11.93 6.96 -4.73
C ARG A 142 12.62 7.36 -3.42
N LYS A 143 12.79 6.42 -2.49
CA LYS A 143 13.52 6.64 -1.22
C LYS A 143 15.00 7.01 -1.45
N LYS A 144 15.65 6.40 -2.44
CA LYS A 144 17.04 6.75 -2.81
C LYS A 144 17.12 8.16 -3.37
N ALA A 145 16.20 8.55 -4.26
CA ALA A 145 16.15 9.89 -4.83
C ALA A 145 15.87 10.95 -3.75
N GLU A 146 14.96 10.67 -2.80
CA GLU A 146 14.68 11.54 -1.66
C GLU A 146 15.92 11.73 -0.79
N MET A 147 16.64 10.66 -0.46
CA MET A 147 17.89 10.75 0.31
C MET A 147 18.96 11.54 -0.43
N GLN A 148 19.08 11.37 -1.75
CA GLN A 148 20.00 12.16 -2.57
C GLN A 148 19.61 13.64 -2.58
N GLU A 149 18.32 13.95 -2.62
CA GLU A 149 17.83 15.34 -2.61
C GLU A 149 18.10 16.01 -1.26
N ILE A 150 17.91 15.31 -0.14
CA ILE A 150 18.27 15.82 1.19
C ILE A 150 19.76 16.18 1.25
N LEU A 151 20.64 15.29 0.76
CA LEU A 151 22.08 15.54 0.72
C LEU A 151 22.43 16.71 -0.20
N ARG A 152 21.76 16.82 -1.35
CA ARG A 152 21.95 17.93 -2.30
C ARG A 152 21.55 19.25 -1.64
N PHE A 153 20.41 19.29 -0.95
CA PHE A 153 19.94 20.46 -0.24
C PHE A 153 20.90 20.92 0.86
N GLN A 154 21.40 20.00 1.68
CA GLN A 154 22.41 20.32 2.70
C GLN A 154 23.68 20.93 2.09
N LYS A 155 24.13 20.42 0.94
CA LYS A 155 25.28 20.99 0.22
C LYS A 155 24.99 22.40 -0.30
N VAL A 156 23.79 22.67 -0.82
CA VAL A 156 23.40 24.01 -1.26
C VAL A 156 23.42 24.99 -0.08
N MET A 157 22.92 24.59 1.09
CA MET A 157 22.96 25.41 2.30
C MET A 157 24.39 25.72 2.79
N GLN A 158 25.34 24.82 2.54
CA GLN A 158 26.75 25.00 2.92
C GLN A 158 27.56 25.82 1.90
N HIS A 159 26.97 26.15 0.74
CA HIS A 159 27.67 26.86 -0.31
C HIS A 159 27.87 28.34 0.04
N SER A 160 29.10 28.85 -0.04
CA SER A 160 29.45 30.22 0.35
C SER A 160 28.62 31.29 -0.39
N ALA A 161 28.45 31.15 -1.72
CA ALA A 161 27.63 32.08 -2.50
C ALA A 161 26.15 32.08 -2.08
N PHE A 162 25.62 30.91 -1.69
CA PHE A 162 24.22 30.79 -1.24
C PHE A 162 24.04 31.40 0.15
N GLN A 163 25.02 31.24 1.04
CA GLN A 163 25.02 31.85 2.38
C GLN A 163 25.15 33.38 2.34
N GLN A 164 25.96 33.91 1.42
CA GLN A 164 26.13 35.35 1.25
C GLN A 164 24.87 36.01 0.64
N ASN A 165 24.32 35.42 -0.42
CA ASN A 165 23.19 36.01 -1.12
C ASN A 165 22.31 34.93 -1.81
N PRO A 166 21.29 34.39 -1.10
CA PRO A 166 20.52 33.26 -1.60
C PRO A 166 19.68 33.65 -2.83
N MET A 167 19.11 34.86 -2.84
CA MET A 167 18.25 35.32 -3.94
C MET A 167 19.03 35.52 -5.24
N ALA A 168 20.24 36.09 -5.17
CA ALA A 168 21.08 36.27 -6.35
C ALA A 168 21.55 34.91 -6.91
N THR A 169 21.95 34.00 -6.03
CA THR A 169 22.37 32.63 -6.41
C THR A 169 21.23 31.85 -7.08
N ILE A 170 20.00 31.97 -6.57
CA ILE A 170 18.82 31.33 -7.18
C ILE A 170 18.55 31.93 -8.57
N ARG A 171 18.58 33.27 -8.72
CA ARG A 171 18.39 33.93 -10.02
C ARG A 171 19.44 33.46 -11.03
N GLN A 172 20.70 33.40 -10.63
CA GLN A 172 21.79 32.91 -11.48
C GLN A 172 21.61 31.43 -11.85
N HIS A 173 21.19 30.58 -10.90
CA HIS A 173 20.91 29.18 -11.19
C HIS A 173 19.76 29.00 -12.19
N VAL A 174 18.68 29.75 -12.02
CA VAL A 174 17.54 29.76 -12.94
C VAL A 174 18.00 30.21 -14.33
N GLN A 175 18.75 31.32 -14.41
CA GLN A 175 19.33 31.79 -15.68
C GLN A 175 20.20 30.72 -16.33
N ASN A 176 21.13 30.09 -15.61
CA ASN A 176 22.00 29.05 -16.17
C ASN A 176 21.24 27.79 -16.61
N THR A 177 20.12 27.46 -15.94
CA THR A 177 19.35 26.25 -16.24
C THR A 177 18.45 26.45 -17.45
N PHE A 178 17.80 27.60 -17.56
CA PHE A 178 16.83 27.86 -18.64
C PHE A 178 17.41 28.61 -19.84
N ALA A 179 18.50 29.38 -19.67
CA ALA A 179 19.14 30.06 -20.81
C ALA A 179 19.92 29.09 -21.71
N ASN A 180 20.41 27.97 -21.18
CA ASN A 180 21.13 26.95 -21.95
C ASN A 180 20.20 26.01 -22.75
N GLU A 181 18.87 26.11 -22.60
CA GLU A 181 17.89 25.33 -23.39
C GLU A 181 17.36 26.10 -24.62
N ILE A 182 17.79 27.35 -24.84
CA ILE A 182 17.32 28.24 -25.93
C ILE A 182 18.39 28.47 -27.02
N ALA A 183 19.59 27.88 -26.89
CA ALA A 183 20.64 27.90 -27.93
C ALA A 183 20.72 26.54 -28.65
#